data_AF-A0A7Z0E273-F1
#
_entry.id   AF-A0A7Z0E273-F1
#
_cell.length_a   1.000
_cell.length_b   1.000
_cell.length_c   1.000
_cell.angle_alpha   90.00
_cell.angle_beta   90.00
_cell.angle_gamma   90.00
#
_symmetry.space_group_name_H-M   'P 1'
#
loop_
_entity.id
_entity.type
_entity.pdbx_description
1 polymer ?
#
loop_
_entity_poly.entity_id
_entity_poly.type
_entity_poly.pdbx_seq_one_letter_code
_entity_poly.pdbx_strand_id
1 'polypeptide(L)'
;MDGAVFLSAGVPDPKRGPEYAKTADTVAITAAVSALVYVTLGRRRLIWGGQPAITPMIWTVAADMGVEYGSWVRLYQSKHFKDEFPEENRHFQNVSYTEDVDKDLNKSLEALRRKMFMENQFATAVFIGGMGGILDEYEMLRQTQPDTKLIPLVSAGGAASLVAERIGDVADDLKTDLDFVALFHRHLGISEREERFRTPAEQPADIEERYWSRRPKPAKFDGA
;
A
#
# COMPACT_ATOMS: atom_id res chain seq x y z
N MET A 1 6.78 16.48 -0.26
CA MET A 1 5.41 16.06 0.09
C MET A 1 5.52 14.70 0.77
N ASP A 2 5.40 14.65 2.10
CA ASP A 2 5.54 13.43 2.91
C ASP A 2 4.17 12.77 3.18
N GLY A 3 3.42 12.45 2.13
CA GLY A 3 2.18 11.69 2.26
C GLY A 3 2.44 10.19 2.35
N ALA A 4 1.52 9.45 2.98
CA ALA A 4 1.59 7.99 3.02
C ALA A 4 1.32 7.37 1.64
N VAL A 5 1.70 6.10 1.49
CA VAL A 5 1.30 5.27 0.34
C VAL A 5 0.10 4.43 0.74
N PHE A 6 -1.02 4.61 0.04
CA PHE A 6 -2.17 3.73 0.12
C PHE A 6 -1.96 2.50 -0.76
N LEU A 7 -2.23 1.31 -0.23
CA LEU A 7 -2.24 0.07 -0.99
C LEU A 7 -3.67 -0.50 -1.03
N SER A 8 -4.20 -0.61 -2.23
CA SER A 8 -5.41 -1.36 -2.56
C SER A 8 -5.00 -2.60 -3.35
N ALA A 9 -5.08 -3.77 -2.73
CA ALA A 9 -4.63 -5.00 -3.37
C ALA A 9 -5.47 -6.20 -2.97
N GLY A 10 -5.52 -7.18 -3.87
CA GLY A 10 -6.13 -8.47 -3.59
C GLY A 10 -5.83 -9.49 -4.66
N VAL A 11 -6.05 -10.76 -4.32
CA VAL A 11 -6.03 -11.87 -5.27
C VAL A 11 -7.48 -12.22 -5.60
N PRO A 12 -7.90 -12.16 -6.87
CA PRO A 12 -9.26 -12.51 -7.26
C PRO A 12 -9.58 -13.98 -6.98
N ASP A 13 -10.76 -14.24 -6.40
CA ASP A 13 -11.30 -15.59 -6.29
C ASP A 13 -12.05 -15.93 -7.59
N PRO A 14 -11.61 -16.96 -8.35
CA PRO A 14 -12.25 -17.33 -9.61
C PRO A 14 -13.74 -17.68 -9.48
N LYS A 15 -14.21 -18.07 -8.29
CA LYS A 15 -15.65 -18.37 -8.04
C LYS A 15 -16.48 -17.11 -7.80
N ARG A 16 -15.87 -16.07 -7.20
CA ARG A 16 -16.58 -14.84 -6.79
C ARG A 16 -16.43 -13.70 -7.80
N GLY A 17 -15.35 -13.69 -8.57
CA GLY A 17 -15.06 -12.67 -9.56
C GLY A 17 -14.33 -13.24 -10.78
N PRO A 18 -14.97 -14.15 -11.54
CA PRO A 18 -14.35 -14.81 -12.69
C PRO A 18 -13.84 -13.83 -13.75
N GLU A 19 -14.50 -12.68 -13.93
CA GLU A 19 -14.10 -11.62 -14.84
C GLU A 19 -12.75 -10.99 -14.45
N TYR A 20 -12.50 -10.83 -13.15
CA TYR A 20 -11.23 -10.32 -12.63
C TYR A 20 -10.15 -11.41 -12.66
N ALA A 21 -10.53 -12.64 -12.27
CA ALA A 21 -9.60 -13.77 -12.22
C ALA A 21 -9.08 -14.16 -13.61
N LYS A 22 -9.85 -13.91 -14.68
CA LYS A 22 -9.45 -14.23 -16.06
C LYS A 22 -8.17 -13.53 -16.50
N THR A 23 -7.92 -12.31 -16.01
CA THR A 23 -6.75 -11.50 -16.39
C THR A 23 -5.70 -11.43 -15.28
N ALA A 24 -6.07 -11.78 -14.05
CA ALA A 24 -5.19 -11.68 -12.90
C ALA A 24 -4.04 -12.70 -12.96
N ASP A 25 -2.82 -12.19 -12.80
CA ASP A 25 -1.64 -13.01 -12.61
C ASP A 25 -1.27 -13.01 -11.12
N THR A 26 -1.57 -14.12 -10.44
CA THR A 26 -1.30 -14.27 -9.00
C THR A 26 0.18 -14.17 -8.64
N VAL A 27 1.08 -14.57 -9.54
CA VAL A 27 2.53 -14.46 -9.36
C VAL A 27 2.94 -13.00 -9.47
N ALA A 28 2.45 -12.30 -10.49
CA ALA A 28 2.69 -10.87 -10.65
C ALA A 28 2.12 -10.04 -9.48
N ILE A 29 0.90 -10.34 -9.01
CA ILE A 29 0.30 -9.69 -7.83
C ILE A 29 1.21 -9.84 -6.61
N THR A 30 1.64 -11.07 -6.32
CA THR A 30 2.50 -11.36 -5.16
C THR A 30 3.85 -10.67 -5.27
N ALA A 31 4.48 -10.73 -6.45
CA ALA A 31 5.75 -10.06 -6.71
C ALA A 31 5.64 -8.53 -6.60
N ALA A 32 4.55 -7.94 -7.11
CA ALA A 32 4.31 -6.52 -7.04
C ALA A 32 4.06 -6.03 -5.61
N VAL A 33 3.23 -6.75 -4.84
CA VAL A 33 3.03 -6.43 -3.42
C VAL A 33 4.36 -6.51 -2.66
N SER A 34 5.16 -7.55 -2.91
CA SER A 34 6.48 -7.70 -2.27
C SER A 34 7.43 -6.58 -2.65
N ALA A 35 7.49 -6.20 -3.93
CA ALA A 35 8.31 -5.10 -4.42
C ALA A 35 7.87 -3.75 -3.84
N LEU A 36 6.56 -3.51 -3.72
CA LEU A 36 6.03 -2.30 -3.11
C LEU A 36 6.48 -2.18 -1.64
N VAL A 37 6.31 -3.26 -0.88
CA VAL A 37 6.74 -3.32 0.53
C VAL A 37 8.24 -3.10 0.63
N TYR A 38 9.01 -3.78 -0.21
CA TYR A 38 10.45 -3.59 -0.27
C TYR A 38 10.83 -2.15 -0.59
N VAL A 39 10.23 -1.48 -1.56
CA VAL A 39 10.62 -0.10 -1.93
C VAL A 39 10.20 0.91 -0.85
N THR A 40 9.03 0.71 -0.24
CA THR A 40 8.41 1.68 0.69
C THR A 40 8.90 1.60 2.12
N LEU A 41 9.06 0.40 2.70
CA LEU A 41 9.30 0.27 4.13
C LEU A 41 10.61 0.93 4.59
N GLY A 42 10.55 1.68 5.69
CA GLY A 42 11.68 2.47 6.18
C GLY A 42 11.88 3.80 5.45
N ARG A 43 11.05 4.12 4.43
CA ARG A 43 11.13 5.36 3.65
C ARG A 43 9.81 6.10 3.60
N ARG A 44 8.70 5.40 3.44
CA ARG A 44 7.35 5.97 3.44
C ARG A 44 6.43 5.08 4.28
N ARG A 45 5.39 5.67 4.85
CA ARG A 45 4.36 4.90 5.57
C ARG A 45 3.48 4.17 4.56
N LEU A 46 3.17 2.90 4.83
CA LEU A 46 2.29 2.06 4.01
C LEU A 46 0.97 1.81 4.76
N ILE A 47 -0.17 2.05 4.12
CA ILE A 47 -1.49 1.95 4.73
C ILE A 47 -2.43 1.17 3.81
N TRP A 48 -3.19 0.22 4.36
CA TRP A 48 -4.16 -0.57 3.60
C TRP A 48 -5.31 -1.10 4.47
N GLY A 49 -6.35 -1.60 3.81
CA GLY A 49 -7.42 -2.39 4.43
C GLY A 49 -7.06 -3.88 4.45
N GLY A 50 -7.33 -4.56 5.57
CA GLY A 50 -6.91 -5.94 5.85
C GLY A 50 -7.63 -6.99 5.02
N GLN A 51 -7.20 -7.09 3.76
CA GLN A 51 -7.55 -8.16 2.85
C GLN A 51 -6.76 -9.42 3.29
N PRO A 52 -7.43 -10.57 3.50
CA PRO A 52 -6.80 -11.75 4.10
C PRO A 52 -5.59 -12.31 3.34
N ALA A 53 -5.52 -12.13 2.02
CA ALA A 53 -4.40 -12.63 1.22
C ALA A 53 -3.19 -11.68 1.26
N ILE A 54 -3.40 -10.37 1.30
CA ILE A 54 -2.31 -9.39 1.25
C ILE A 54 -1.55 -9.29 2.59
N THR A 55 -2.27 -9.35 3.71
CA THR A 55 -1.68 -9.07 5.03
C THR A 55 -0.52 -10.02 5.40
N PRO A 56 -0.64 -11.35 5.19
CA PRO A 56 0.48 -12.28 5.42
C PRO A 56 1.68 -12.04 4.48
N MET A 57 1.44 -11.62 3.23
CA MET A 57 2.52 -11.32 2.27
C MET A 57 3.36 -10.13 2.74
N ILE A 58 2.71 -9.04 3.17
CA ILE A 58 3.41 -7.86 3.67
C ILE A 58 4.23 -8.21 4.92
N TRP A 59 3.67 -8.99 5.84
CA TRP A 59 4.37 -9.46 7.03
C TRP A 59 5.66 -10.23 6.67
N THR A 60 5.55 -11.19 5.75
CA THR A 60 6.68 -12.03 5.33
C THR A 60 7.84 -11.18 4.83
N VAL A 61 7.57 -10.22 3.94
CA VAL A 61 8.61 -9.34 3.39
C VAL A 61 9.17 -8.39 4.45
N ALA A 62 8.32 -7.90 5.35
CA ALA A 62 8.73 -6.98 6.40
C ALA A 62 9.66 -7.61 7.43
N ALA A 63 9.40 -8.87 7.82
CA ALA A 63 10.20 -9.60 8.81
C ALA A 63 11.66 -9.73 8.39
N ASP A 64 11.92 -9.89 7.09
CA ASP A 64 13.26 -10.05 6.52
C ASP A 64 14.07 -8.73 6.48
N MET A 65 13.42 -7.58 6.63
CA MET A 65 14.04 -6.26 6.39
C MET A 65 14.67 -5.60 7.63
N GLY A 66 14.49 -6.17 8.83
CA GLY A 66 15.11 -5.66 10.07
C GLY A 66 14.69 -4.24 10.49
N VAL A 67 13.66 -3.67 9.87
CA VAL A 67 13.05 -2.38 10.25
C VAL A 67 11.99 -2.59 11.32
N GLU A 68 11.72 -1.58 12.15
CA GLU A 68 10.64 -1.66 13.13
C GLU A 68 9.29 -1.48 12.43
N TYR A 69 8.86 -2.56 11.80
CA TYR A 69 7.78 -2.64 10.85
C TYR A 69 6.50 -1.94 11.32
N GLY A 70 6.11 -2.17 12.58
CA GLY A 70 4.91 -1.59 13.18
C GLY A 70 4.84 -0.08 12.95
N SER A 71 5.95 0.64 13.15
CA SER A 71 5.99 2.10 13.05
C SER A 71 5.82 2.65 11.62
N TRP A 72 6.03 1.83 10.59
CA TRP A 72 5.93 2.22 9.18
C TRP A 72 4.62 1.80 8.51
N VAL A 73 3.80 0.98 9.19
CA VAL A 73 2.55 0.49 8.63
C VAL A 73 1.33 0.88 9.43
N ARG A 74 0.20 0.96 8.73
CA ARG A 74 -1.11 1.04 9.38
C ARG A 74 -2.12 0.16 8.67
N LEU A 75 -2.66 -0.79 9.42
CA LEU A 75 -3.66 -1.74 8.94
C LEU A 75 -5.05 -1.29 9.41
N TYR A 76 -6.02 -1.21 8.50
CA TYR A 76 -7.42 -1.03 8.86
C TYR A 76 -8.18 -2.34 8.73
N GLN A 77 -8.92 -2.75 9.76
CA GLN A 77 -9.61 -4.04 9.76
C GLN A 77 -11.04 -3.90 10.29
N SER A 78 -12.02 -4.45 9.57
CA SER A 78 -13.41 -4.43 10.02
C SER A 78 -13.68 -5.64 10.91
N LYS A 79 -14.30 -5.40 12.07
CA LYS A 79 -14.76 -6.45 13.00
C LYS A 79 -15.81 -7.39 12.38
N HIS A 80 -16.39 -7.03 11.23
CA HIS A 80 -17.22 -7.94 10.44
C HIS A 80 -16.49 -9.26 10.13
N PHE A 81 -15.16 -9.21 9.91
CA PHE A 81 -14.34 -10.37 9.59
C PHE A 81 -13.56 -10.92 10.80
N LYS A 82 -13.96 -10.61 12.03
CA LYS A 82 -13.19 -10.96 13.24
C LYS A 82 -12.76 -12.43 13.33
N ASP A 83 -13.58 -13.33 12.79
CA ASP A 83 -13.37 -14.77 12.82
C ASP A 83 -12.48 -15.26 11.66
N GLU A 84 -12.16 -14.38 10.70
CA GLU A 84 -11.30 -14.62 9.53
C GLU A 84 -9.98 -13.84 9.61
N PHE A 85 -9.71 -13.16 10.73
CA PHE A 85 -8.48 -12.40 10.87
C PHE A 85 -7.27 -13.33 10.83
N PRO A 86 -6.25 -13.03 9.99
CA PRO A 86 -5.02 -13.79 9.97
C PRO A 86 -4.33 -13.71 11.34
N GLU A 87 -3.67 -14.79 11.77
CA GLU A 87 -2.92 -14.81 13.05
C GLU A 87 -1.86 -13.71 13.06
N GLU A 88 -1.33 -13.39 11.89
CA GLU A 88 -0.33 -12.37 11.63
C GLU A 88 -0.79 -11.00 12.10
N ASN A 89 -2.10 -10.71 12.18
CA ASN A 89 -2.64 -9.43 12.70
C ASN A 89 -2.09 -9.10 14.09
N ARG A 90 -1.71 -10.10 14.90
CA ARG A 90 -1.10 -9.90 16.23
C ARG A 90 0.29 -9.26 16.17
N HIS A 91 0.99 -9.38 15.04
CA HIS A 91 2.30 -8.78 14.83
C HIS A 91 2.21 -7.31 14.37
N PHE A 92 1.03 -6.89 13.89
CA PHE A 92 0.79 -5.51 13.54
C PHE A 92 0.44 -4.74 14.81
N GLN A 93 1.41 -4.01 15.36
CA GLN A 93 1.16 -3.16 16.53
C GLN A 93 0.19 -2.01 16.22
N ASN A 94 -0.03 -1.68 14.93
CA ASN A 94 -0.80 -0.53 14.46
C ASN A 94 -2.04 -0.94 13.63
N VAL A 95 -2.88 -1.83 14.17
CA VAL A 95 -4.20 -2.13 13.60
C VAL A 95 -5.26 -1.16 14.11
N SER A 96 -5.98 -0.54 13.19
CA SER A 96 -7.16 0.31 13.45
C SER A 96 -8.43 -0.46 13.10
N TYR A 97 -9.21 -0.82 14.11
CA TYR A 97 -10.45 -1.56 13.91
C TYR A 97 -11.64 -0.63 13.60
N THR A 98 -12.54 -1.10 12.74
CA THR A 98 -13.90 -0.54 12.57
C THR A 98 -14.96 -1.53 13.02
N GLU A 99 -16.11 -1.01 13.46
CA GLU A 99 -17.22 -1.85 13.90
C GLU A 99 -17.85 -2.64 12.74
N ASP A 100 -18.52 -3.74 13.10
CA ASP A 100 -19.44 -4.44 12.22
C ASP A 100 -20.75 -3.64 12.15
N VAL A 101 -20.98 -2.95 11.03
CA VAL A 101 -22.09 -2.03 10.86
C VAL A 101 -23.31 -2.81 10.37
N ASP A 102 -24.32 -2.91 11.23
CA ASP A 102 -25.59 -3.60 10.95
C ASP A 102 -25.45 -5.07 10.51
N LYS A 103 -24.29 -5.72 10.74
CA LYS A 103 -23.95 -7.04 10.16
C LYS A 103 -23.98 -7.06 8.64
N ASP A 104 -23.81 -5.90 8.01
CA ASP A 104 -23.80 -5.73 6.57
C ASP A 104 -22.36 -5.55 6.10
N LEU A 105 -21.95 -6.43 5.17
CA LEU A 105 -20.62 -6.46 4.59
C LEU A 105 -20.26 -5.12 3.93
N ASN A 106 -21.15 -4.57 3.11
CA ASN A 106 -20.88 -3.37 2.34
C ASN A 106 -20.79 -2.14 3.23
N LYS A 107 -21.71 -2.00 4.20
CA LYS A 107 -21.67 -0.90 5.18
C LYS A 107 -20.41 -0.95 6.04
N SER A 108 -20.00 -2.16 6.45
CA SER A 108 -18.80 -2.36 7.26
C SER A 108 -17.52 -2.01 6.49
N LEU A 109 -17.44 -2.39 5.21
CA LEU A 109 -16.34 -2.01 4.32
C LEU A 109 -16.36 -0.51 4.00
N GLU A 110 -17.51 0.10 3.77
CA GLU A 110 -17.61 1.55 3.56
C GLU A 110 -17.12 2.33 4.79
N ALA A 111 -17.55 1.94 6.00
CA ALA A 111 -17.10 2.55 7.24
C ALA A 111 -15.58 2.42 7.43
N LEU A 112 -15.01 1.27 7.07
CA LEU A 112 -13.56 1.04 7.06
C LEU A 112 -12.84 2.00 6.12
N ARG A 113 -13.25 2.05 4.85
CA ARG A 113 -12.64 2.89 3.82
C ARG A 113 -12.73 4.37 4.20
N ARG A 114 -13.90 4.81 4.65
CA ARG A 114 -14.14 6.19 5.11
C ARG A 114 -13.20 6.57 6.25
N LYS A 115 -13.09 5.73 7.29
CA LYS A 115 -12.17 5.96 8.41
C LYS A 115 -10.72 6.05 7.92
N MET A 116 -10.30 5.11 7.07
CA MET A 116 -8.94 5.07 6.52
C MET A 116 -8.59 6.34 5.72
N PHE A 117 -9.49 6.79 4.85
CA PHE A 117 -9.26 7.97 4.01
C PHE A 117 -9.45 9.31 4.74
N MET A 118 -10.20 9.35 5.84
CA MET A 118 -10.33 10.55 6.67
C MET A 118 -9.16 10.74 7.65
N GLU A 119 -8.59 9.65 8.17
CA GLU A 119 -7.52 9.72 9.17
C GLU A 119 -6.12 9.91 8.57
N ASN A 120 -5.97 9.82 7.25
CA ASN A 120 -4.67 9.84 6.58
C ASN A 120 -4.71 10.73 5.33
N GLN A 121 -3.54 11.20 4.91
CA GLN A 121 -3.34 11.90 3.64
C GLN A 121 -2.35 11.10 2.79
N PHE A 122 -2.72 10.82 1.55
CA PHE A 122 -1.95 9.97 0.65
C PHE A 122 -1.28 10.80 -0.44
N ALA A 123 0.04 10.67 -0.52
CA ALA A 123 0.77 11.16 -1.68
C ALA A 123 0.47 10.30 -2.90
N THR A 124 0.34 8.99 -2.69
CA THR A 124 0.17 8.01 -3.75
C THR A 124 -0.75 6.88 -3.32
N ALA A 125 -1.54 6.36 -4.26
CA ALA A 125 -2.34 5.15 -4.12
C ALA A 125 -1.94 4.13 -5.19
N VAL A 126 -1.65 2.91 -4.75
CA VAL A 126 -1.24 1.79 -5.59
C VAL A 126 -2.35 0.75 -5.63
N PHE A 127 -2.76 0.36 -6.84
CA PHE A 127 -3.80 -0.63 -7.07
C PHE A 127 -3.20 -1.87 -7.74
N ILE A 128 -3.34 -3.04 -7.13
CA ILE A 128 -2.73 -4.30 -7.61
C ILE A 128 -3.77 -5.43 -7.59
N GLY A 129 -4.06 -6.00 -8.77
CA GLY A 129 -4.94 -7.16 -8.87
C GLY A 129 -6.38 -6.84 -8.47
N GLY A 130 -6.91 -7.64 -7.55
CA GLY A 130 -8.17 -7.45 -6.83
C GLY A 130 -9.46 -7.59 -7.64
N MET A 131 -10.58 -7.39 -6.93
CA MET A 131 -11.95 -7.47 -7.47
C MET A 131 -12.66 -6.13 -7.26
N GLY A 132 -14.00 -6.10 -7.30
CA GLY A 132 -14.81 -4.88 -7.19
C GLY A 132 -14.46 -3.94 -6.03
N GLY A 133 -13.96 -4.48 -4.90
CA GLY A 133 -13.57 -3.64 -3.76
C GLY A 133 -12.47 -2.61 -4.05
N ILE A 134 -11.61 -2.88 -5.03
CA ILE A 134 -10.58 -1.95 -5.51
C ILE A 134 -11.22 -0.73 -6.21
N LEU A 135 -12.29 -0.95 -6.97
CA LEU A 135 -13.01 0.12 -7.65
C LEU A 135 -13.70 1.05 -6.66
N ASP A 136 -14.32 0.48 -5.61
CA ASP A 136 -14.94 1.28 -4.56
C ASP A 136 -13.90 2.18 -3.85
N GLU A 137 -12.71 1.64 -3.59
CA GLU A 137 -11.60 2.36 -2.96
C GLU A 137 -11.07 3.47 -3.87
N TYR A 138 -10.92 3.18 -5.17
CA TYR A 138 -10.58 4.19 -6.17
C TYR A 138 -11.59 5.35 -6.20
N GLU A 139 -12.88 5.05 -6.30
CA GLU A 139 -13.93 6.08 -6.37
C GLU A 139 -13.98 6.94 -5.11
N MET A 140 -13.94 6.32 -3.93
CA MET A 140 -13.96 7.05 -2.67
C MET A 140 -12.68 7.88 -2.47
N LEU A 141 -11.52 7.36 -2.86
CA LEU A 141 -10.26 8.11 -2.79
C LEU A 141 -10.31 9.32 -3.73
N ARG A 142 -10.78 9.16 -4.97
CA ARG A 142 -10.92 10.28 -5.91
C ARG A 142 -11.83 11.39 -5.40
N GLN A 143 -12.88 11.03 -4.67
CA GLN A 143 -13.80 12.00 -4.06
C GLN A 143 -13.20 12.70 -2.84
N THR A 144 -12.38 12.01 -2.05
CA THR A 144 -11.89 12.50 -0.76
C THR A 144 -10.50 13.14 -0.83
N GLN A 145 -9.64 12.67 -1.72
CA GLN A 145 -8.25 13.10 -1.91
C GLN A 145 -7.92 13.15 -3.42
N PRO A 146 -8.47 14.13 -4.16
CA PRO A 146 -8.37 14.19 -5.62
C PRO A 146 -6.93 14.35 -6.14
N ASP A 147 -6.03 14.92 -5.31
CA ASP A 147 -4.63 15.19 -5.65
C ASP A 147 -3.70 13.97 -5.43
N THR A 148 -4.21 12.86 -4.90
CA THR A 148 -3.42 11.65 -4.72
C THR A 148 -2.99 11.08 -6.07
N LYS A 149 -1.68 10.86 -6.24
CA LYS A 149 -1.14 10.18 -7.42
C LYS A 149 -1.66 8.75 -7.48
N LEU A 150 -2.18 8.32 -8.62
CA LEU A 150 -2.71 6.96 -8.78
C LEU A 150 -1.77 6.09 -9.61
N ILE A 151 -1.51 4.88 -9.14
CA ILE A 151 -0.67 3.86 -9.80
C ILE A 151 -1.49 2.58 -9.94
N PRO A 152 -2.27 2.42 -11.03
CA PRO A 152 -2.92 1.16 -11.35
C PRO A 152 -1.93 0.21 -12.03
N LEU A 153 -1.56 -0.89 -11.39
CA LEU A 153 -0.63 -1.87 -11.95
C LEU A 153 -1.38 -2.86 -12.85
N VAL A 154 -1.49 -2.52 -14.12
CA VAL A 154 -2.24 -3.29 -15.12
C VAL A 154 -1.52 -4.59 -15.48
N SER A 155 -0.18 -4.63 -15.41
CA SER A 155 0.60 -5.86 -15.65
C SER A 155 0.32 -7.00 -14.66
N ALA A 156 -0.33 -6.71 -13.51
CA ALA A 156 -0.80 -7.72 -12.56
C ALA A 156 -2.24 -8.21 -12.82
N GLY A 157 -2.97 -7.57 -13.74
CA GLY A 157 -4.35 -7.88 -14.10
C GLY A 157 -5.37 -7.57 -12.99
N GLY A 158 -6.53 -8.22 -13.05
CA GLY A 158 -7.62 -8.03 -12.09
C GLY A 158 -8.33 -6.68 -12.22
N ALA A 159 -8.92 -6.21 -11.12
CA ALA A 159 -9.65 -4.93 -11.07
C ALA A 159 -8.75 -3.71 -11.26
N ALA A 160 -7.44 -3.81 -11.01
CA ALA A 160 -6.48 -2.73 -11.28
C ALA A 160 -6.50 -2.30 -12.76
N SER A 161 -6.75 -3.20 -13.71
CA SER A 161 -6.92 -2.87 -15.13
C SER A 161 -8.12 -1.95 -15.36
N LEU A 162 -9.23 -2.18 -14.66
CA LEU A 162 -10.43 -1.34 -14.76
C LEU A 162 -10.23 0.04 -14.11
N VAL A 163 -9.41 0.13 -13.06
CA VAL A 163 -8.98 1.42 -12.50
C VAL A 163 -8.19 2.22 -13.55
N ALA A 164 -7.28 1.56 -14.28
CA ALA A 164 -6.53 2.20 -15.35
C ALA A 164 -7.45 2.72 -16.48
N GLU A 165 -8.44 1.92 -16.89
CA GLU A 165 -9.44 2.35 -17.88
C GLU A 165 -10.22 3.60 -17.43
N ARG A 166 -10.57 3.70 -16.14
CA ARG A 166 -11.25 4.88 -15.58
C ARG A 166 -10.36 6.13 -15.51
N ILE A 167 -9.06 5.94 -15.29
CA ILE A 167 -8.08 7.04 -15.31
C ILE A 167 -7.83 7.51 -16.75
N GLY A 168 -7.84 6.59 -17.71
CA GLY A 168 -7.60 6.85 -19.12
C GLY A 168 -6.11 6.90 -19.45
N ASP A 169 -5.44 8.00 -19.11
CA ASP A 169 -4.02 8.21 -19.43
C ASP A 169 -3.10 7.63 -18.34
N VAL A 170 -2.70 6.37 -18.56
CA VAL A 170 -1.82 5.61 -17.66
C VAL A 170 -0.52 5.30 -18.38
N ALA A 171 0.61 5.51 -17.69
CA ALA A 171 1.95 5.23 -18.21
C ALA A 171 2.08 3.78 -18.74
N ASP A 172 2.77 3.62 -19.87
CA ASP A 172 2.86 2.34 -20.56
C ASP A 172 3.65 1.27 -19.79
N ASP A 173 4.57 1.70 -18.92
CA ASP A 173 5.33 0.79 -18.05
C ASP A 173 4.42 0.10 -17.02
N LEU A 174 3.38 0.77 -16.52
CA LEU A 174 2.37 0.17 -15.63
C LEU A 174 1.54 -0.93 -16.32
N LYS A 175 1.57 -1.01 -17.65
CA LYS A 175 0.84 -2.01 -18.46
C LYS A 175 1.65 -3.26 -18.74
N THR A 176 2.97 -3.13 -18.83
CA THR A 176 3.81 -4.19 -19.42
C THR A 176 5.03 -4.54 -18.59
N ASP A 177 5.53 -3.64 -17.75
CA ASP A 177 6.74 -3.86 -16.98
C ASP A 177 6.46 -4.84 -15.82
N LEU A 178 7.42 -5.75 -15.62
CA LEU A 178 7.42 -6.77 -14.56
C LEU A 178 8.59 -6.56 -13.59
N ASP A 179 9.50 -5.61 -13.85
CA ASP A 179 10.46 -5.13 -12.85
C ASP A 179 9.77 -4.16 -11.89
N PHE A 180 8.97 -4.75 -10.98
CA PHE A 180 8.18 -3.98 -10.04
C PHE A 180 9.03 -3.13 -9.09
N VAL A 181 10.28 -3.52 -8.81
CA VAL A 181 11.18 -2.74 -7.95
C VAL A 181 11.56 -1.43 -8.64
N ALA A 182 12.06 -1.50 -9.87
CA ALA A 182 12.41 -0.31 -10.65
C ALA A 182 11.17 0.56 -10.93
N LEU A 183 10.04 -0.07 -11.22
CA LEU A 183 8.76 0.61 -11.44
C LEU A 183 8.33 1.39 -10.20
N PHE A 184 8.36 0.80 -9.01
CA PHE A 184 7.95 1.51 -7.79
C PHE A 184 8.93 2.59 -7.37
N HIS A 185 10.24 2.41 -7.54
CA HIS A 185 11.20 3.50 -7.30
C HIS A 185 10.86 4.74 -8.14
N ARG A 186 10.59 4.54 -9.43
CA ARG A 186 10.23 5.60 -10.39
C ARG A 186 8.89 6.25 -10.06
N HIS A 187 7.84 5.45 -9.88
CA HIS A 187 6.49 5.98 -9.72
C HIS A 187 6.20 6.51 -8.31
N LEU A 188 6.89 6.02 -7.28
CA LEU A 188 6.78 6.56 -5.93
C LEU A 188 7.75 7.73 -5.68
N GLY A 189 8.69 7.99 -6.59
CA GLY A 189 9.72 9.02 -6.41
C GLY A 189 10.65 8.71 -5.24
N ILE A 190 10.91 7.42 -5.00
CA ILE A 190 11.81 6.95 -3.94
C ILE A 190 13.14 6.64 -4.60
N SER A 191 14.20 7.34 -4.21
CA SER A 191 15.55 7.08 -4.74
C SER A 191 16.09 5.75 -4.21
N GLU A 192 16.81 5.01 -5.04
CA GLU A 192 17.58 3.83 -4.61
C GLU A 192 18.67 4.19 -3.59
N ARG A 193 19.11 5.46 -3.58
CA ARG A 193 20.08 6.01 -2.62
C ARG A 193 19.44 6.39 -1.28
N GLU A 194 18.12 6.43 -1.19
CA GLU A 194 17.43 6.77 0.05
C GLU A 194 17.63 5.65 1.08
N GLU A 195 18.19 6.01 2.23
CA GLU A 195 18.39 5.11 3.36
C GLU A 195 17.05 4.69 3.94
N ARG A 196 17.04 3.52 4.60
CA ARG A 196 15.91 3.08 5.40
C ARG A 196 16.13 3.53 6.83
N PHE A 197 15.08 4.09 7.42
CA PHE A 197 15.08 4.51 8.82
C PHE A 197 14.30 3.50 9.64
N ARG A 198 14.75 3.28 10.88
CA ARG A 198 14.11 2.30 11.77
C ARG A 198 12.68 2.71 12.08
N THR A 199 12.45 3.99 12.35
CA THR A 199 11.13 4.58 12.61
C THR A 199 10.93 5.87 11.79
N PRO A 200 9.68 6.30 11.54
CA PRO A 200 9.44 7.58 10.87
C PRO A 200 9.99 8.80 11.61
N ALA A 201 10.15 8.72 12.94
CA ALA A 201 10.69 9.81 13.74
C ALA A 201 12.20 10.04 13.52
N GLU A 202 12.92 9.00 13.09
CA GLU A 202 14.35 9.08 12.76
C GLU A 202 14.61 9.58 11.34
N GLN A 203 13.58 9.61 10.48
CA GLN A 203 13.72 10.05 9.10
C GLN A 203 13.85 11.59 9.04
N PRO A 204 14.93 12.13 8.46
CA PRO A 204 15.07 13.57 8.25
C PRO A 204 13.95 14.14 7.38
N ALA A 205 13.48 15.35 7.69
CA ALA A 205 12.48 16.03 6.86
C ALA A 205 13.04 16.36 5.47
N ASP A 206 14.30 16.79 5.38
CA ASP A 206 14.98 17.04 4.10
C ASP A 206 15.35 15.72 3.40
N ILE A 207 14.97 15.60 2.13
CA ILE A 207 15.24 14.41 1.32
C ILE A 207 16.73 14.21 1.04
N GLU A 208 17.53 15.27 0.95
CA GLU A 208 18.97 15.16 0.71
C GLU A 208 19.69 14.53 1.91
N GLU A 209 19.21 14.81 3.13
CA GLU A 209 19.70 14.15 4.35
C GLU A 209 19.31 12.67 4.43
N ARG A 210 18.33 12.22 3.64
CA ARG A 210 17.91 10.82 3.58
C ARG A 210 18.82 9.96 2.70
N TYR A 211 19.63 10.57 1.84
CA TYR A 211 20.48 9.82 0.92
C TYR A 211 21.75 9.30 1.60
N TRP A 212 22.10 8.06 1.27
CA TRP A 212 23.36 7.48 1.67
C TRP A 212 24.50 8.30 1.07
N SER A 213 25.47 8.64 1.91
CA SER A 213 26.64 9.40 1.49
C SER A 213 27.92 8.72 1.98
N ARG A 214 28.95 8.64 1.13
CA ARG A 214 30.27 8.09 1.49
C ARG A 214 31.02 8.95 2.52
N ARG A 215 30.60 10.20 2.73
CA ARG A 215 31.20 11.10 3.72
C ARG A 215 30.41 11.01 5.03
N PRO A 216 31.04 11.03 6.21
CA PRO A 216 30.30 11.10 7.46
C PRO A 216 29.40 12.33 7.45
N LYS A 217 28.10 12.14 7.73
CA LYS A 217 27.17 13.26 7.90
C LYS A 217 27.70 14.15 9.03
N PRO A 218 27.72 15.48 8.87
CA PRO A 218 28.17 16.36 9.94
C PRO A 218 27.33 16.10 11.19
N ALA A 219 27.99 15.93 12.34
CA ALA A 219 27.29 15.74 13.60
C ALA A 219 26.31 16.91 13.79
N LYS A 220 25.03 16.60 14.06
CA LYS A 220 24.08 17.62 14.49
C LYS A 220 24.63 18.21 15.78
N PHE A 221 25.11 19.46 15.71
CA PHE A 221 25.42 20.23 16.91
C PHE A 221 24.09 20.55 17.56
N ASP A 222 23.75 19.84 18.63
CA ASP A 222 22.70 20.24 19.54
C ASP A 222 23.16 21.54 20.23
N GLY A 223 22.71 22.66 19.67
CA GLY A 223 22.92 23.98 20.24
C GLY A 223 22.15 24.12 21.55
N ALA A 224 22.88 24.60 22.56
CA ALA A 224 22.44 24.87 23.94
C ALA A 224 21.23 25.80 24.06
#